data_AF-A0A353WUG3-F1
#
_entry.id   AF-A0A353WUG3-F1
#
_cell.length_a   1.000
_cell.length_b   1.000
_cell.length_c   1.000
_cell.angle_alpha   90.00
_cell.angle_beta   90.00
_cell.angle_gamma   90.00
#
_symmetry.space_group_name_H-M   'P 1'
#
loop_
_entity.id
_entity.type
_entity.pdbx_description
1 polymer ?
#
loop_
_entity_poly.entity_id
_entity_poly.type
_entity_poly.pdbx_seq_one_letter_code
_entity_poly.pdbx_strand_id
1 'polypeptide(L)'
;MKLIVSLLLLAFVSSFQINSVNQGHRILVHEESEVNTTFHVQPKFYGKYSGRKEGFLLLNEDGSGIYKYDYSFKNQGCDVQEIRIKWGFIVDESGKTVRFERPYGYSYPIIYESTTEDGFKGCTRGSLVDYLLVYKSGKITVSSSDDWVHE
;
A
#
# COMPACT_ATOMS: atom_id res chain seq x y z
N MET A 1 -30.20 50.96 -43.13
CA MET A 1 -31.15 49.84 -42.99
C MET A 1 -30.48 48.56 -43.44
N LYS A 2 -30.08 47.69 -42.49
CA LYS A 2 -30.07 46.22 -42.58
C LYS A 2 -29.51 45.65 -41.25
N LEU A 3 -30.42 45.02 -40.50
CA LEU A 3 -30.18 44.10 -39.39
C LEU A 3 -29.42 42.86 -39.88
N ILE A 4 -28.46 42.35 -39.08
CA ILE A 4 -28.16 40.92 -38.84
C ILE A 4 -27.49 40.88 -37.44
N VAL A 5 -28.20 40.74 -36.31
CA VAL A 5 -28.60 39.48 -35.63
C VAL A 5 -27.69 38.28 -35.90
N SER A 6 -26.75 38.01 -34.99
CA SER A 6 -26.22 36.67 -34.67
C SER A 6 -25.11 36.84 -33.64
N LEU A 7 -24.93 36.01 -32.62
CA LEU A 7 -25.67 34.90 -32.04
C LEU A 7 -24.90 34.67 -30.74
N LEU A 8 -25.60 34.57 -29.60
CA LEU A 8 -24.99 34.17 -28.34
C LEU A 8 -24.27 32.82 -28.56
N LEU A 9 -22.95 32.79 -28.38
CA LEU A 9 -22.27 31.54 -28.03
C LEU A 9 -22.06 31.58 -26.51
N LEU A 10 -23.06 31.07 -25.79
CA LEU A 10 -22.85 30.60 -24.43
C LEU A 10 -21.75 29.53 -24.49
N ALA A 11 -20.54 29.90 -24.10
CA ALA A 11 -19.53 28.92 -23.73
C ALA A 11 -20.07 28.22 -22.47
N PHE A 12 -20.70 27.08 -22.69
CA PHE A 12 -21.05 26.11 -21.68
C PHE A 12 -19.73 25.73 -21.00
N VAL A 13 -19.45 26.36 -19.85
CA VAL A 13 -18.42 25.88 -18.94
C VAL A 13 -18.98 24.58 -18.39
N SER A 14 -18.71 23.51 -19.12
CA SER A 14 -18.91 22.14 -18.69
C SER A 14 -18.05 21.99 -17.43
N SER A 15 -18.66 22.20 -16.27
CA SER A 15 -18.14 21.74 -15.01
C SER A 15 -18.04 20.23 -15.10
N PHE A 16 -16.96 19.73 -15.69
CA PHE A 16 -16.46 18.41 -15.40
C PHE A 16 -16.14 18.43 -13.91
N GLN A 17 -17.14 18.11 -13.09
CA GLN A 17 -16.89 17.51 -11.81
C GLN A 17 -16.15 16.22 -12.15
N ILE A 18 -14.82 16.32 -12.11
CA ILE A 18 -13.96 15.17 -11.99
C ILE A 18 -14.47 14.49 -10.72
N ASN A 19 -15.34 13.50 -10.91
CA ASN A 19 -15.52 12.44 -9.94
C ASN A 19 -14.11 11.89 -9.77
N SER A 20 -13.39 12.43 -8.79
CA SER A 20 -12.14 11.88 -8.30
C SER A 20 -12.55 10.54 -7.71
N VAL A 21 -12.66 9.54 -8.58
CA VAL A 21 -12.66 8.15 -8.20
C VAL A 21 -11.51 8.05 -7.21
N ASN A 22 -11.81 7.60 -6.00
CA ASN A 22 -10.89 7.55 -4.89
C ASN A 22 -9.86 6.43 -5.16
N GLN A 23 -9.12 6.56 -6.26
CA GLN A 23 -8.25 5.54 -6.86
C GLN A 23 -7.09 5.36 -5.91
N GLY A 24 -7.11 4.26 -5.14
CA GLY A 24 -6.07 3.96 -4.17
C GLY A 24 -6.52 3.81 -2.75
N HIS A 25 -7.69 4.33 -2.36
CA HIS A 25 -8.12 4.25 -0.96
C HIS A 25 -8.87 2.93 -0.69
N ARG A 26 -8.58 2.31 0.44
CA ARG A 26 -9.30 1.12 0.94
C ARG A 26 -9.27 1.03 2.45
N ILE A 27 -10.27 0.34 3.00
CA ILE A 27 -10.29 -0.08 4.40
C ILE A 27 -9.68 -1.47 4.47
N LEU A 28 -8.70 -1.64 5.35
CA LEU A 28 -8.14 -2.95 5.71
C LEU A 28 -8.45 -3.24 7.17
N VAL A 29 -8.53 -4.52 7.55
CA VAL A 29 -8.82 -4.93 8.94
C VAL A 29 -7.55 -5.38 9.65
N HIS A 30 -7.24 -4.74 10.79
CA HIS A 30 -6.16 -5.15 11.68
C HIS A 30 -6.63 -5.30 13.11
N GLU A 31 -6.48 -6.50 13.68
CA GLU A 31 -6.91 -6.81 15.06
C GLU A 31 -8.35 -6.33 15.33
N GLU A 32 -9.28 -6.71 14.44
CA GLU A 32 -10.72 -6.34 14.46
C GLU A 32 -11.02 -4.85 14.23
N SER A 33 -10.00 -4.02 14.02
CA SER A 33 -10.15 -2.59 13.75
C SER A 33 -10.07 -2.29 12.26
N GLU A 34 -11.00 -1.49 11.75
CA GLU A 34 -10.93 -0.93 10.40
C GLU A 34 -9.88 0.19 10.34
N VAL A 35 -9.01 0.13 9.34
CA VAL A 35 -7.95 1.12 9.12
C VAL A 35 -8.07 1.70 7.73
N ASN A 36 -8.15 3.03 7.64
CA ASN A 36 -8.09 3.74 6.39
C ASN A 36 -6.67 3.68 5.82
N THR A 37 -6.56 3.18 4.59
CA THR A 37 -5.28 3.03 3.91
C THR A 37 -5.32 3.54 2.48
N THR A 38 -4.14 3.76 1.90
CA THR A 38 -3.95 3.99 0.47
C THR A 38 -2.85 3.11 -0.11
N PHE A 39 -3.09 2.57 -1.29
CA PHE A 39 -2.07 1.92 -2.12
C PHE A 39 -1.62 2.79 -3.30
N HIS A 40 -2.25 3.96 -3.50
CA HIS A 40 -1.84 4.92 -4.52
C HIS A 40 -0.74 5.84 -3.96
N VAL A 41 0.50 5.45 -4.21
CA VAL A 41 1.71 6.09 -3.68
C VAL A 41 2.74 6.35 -4.76
N GLN A 42 3.86 6.97 -4.37
CA GLN A 42 4.97 7.22 -5.28
C GLN A 42 5.53 5.91 -5.86
N PRO A 43 5.90 5.87 -7.15
CA PRO A 43 6.36 4.65 -7.82
C PRO A 43 7.49 3.90 -7.12
N LYS A 44 8.36 4.62 -6.39
CA LYS A 44 9.47 4.06 -5.62
C LYS A 44 9.07 3.05 -4.53
N PHE A 45 7.79 2.96 -4.18
CA PHE A 45 7.33 2.01 -3.15
C PHE A 45 6.84 0.69 -3.76
N TYR A 46 6.61 0.64 -5.06
CA TYR A 46 6.19 -0.57 -5.75
C TYR A 46 7.38 -1.42 -6.12
N GLY A 47 7.15 -2.73 -6.25
CA GLY A 47 8.16 -3.70 -6.63
C GLY A 47 8.53 -4.65 -5.49
N LYS A 48 9.68 -5.31 -5.65
CA LYS A 48 10.11 -6.38 -4.78
C LYS A 48 11.10 -5.87 -3.73
N TYR A 49 10.90 -6.30 -2.50
CA TYR A 49 11.82 -6.15 -1.38
C TYR A 49 12.30 -7.54 -1.01
N SER A 50 13.59 -7.81 -1.18
CA SER A 50 14.17 -9.11 -0.92
C SER A 50 14.76 -9.19 0.48
N GLY A 51 14.50 -10.30 1.14
CA GLY A 51 15.10 -10.65 2.40
C GLY A 51 16.51 -11.19 2.25
N ARG A 52 17.05 -11.73 3.36
CA ARG A 52 18.42 -12.24 3.41
C ARG A 52 18.57 -13.61 2.76
N LYS A 53 17.50 -14.41 2.73
CA LYS A 53 17.46 -15.75 2.14
C LYS A 53 16.57 -15.75 0.91
N GLU A 54 15.39 -16.33 1.02
CA GLU A 54 14.39 -16.41 -0.06
C GLU A 54 13.10 -15.66 0.27
N GLY A 55 13.03 -15.00 1.42
CA GLY A 55 11.91 -14.17 1.83
C GLY A 55 11.81 -12.93 0.95
N PHE A 56 10.59 -12.46 0.73
CA PHE A 56 10.36 -11.22 0.00
C PHE A 56 8.99 -10.61 0.28
N LEU A 57 8.88 -9.32 -0.01
CA LEU A 57 7.63 -8.59 -0.21
C LEU A 57 7.54 -8.15 -1.65
N LEU A 58 6.41 -8.39 -2.31
CA LEU A 58 6.07 -7.77 -3.59
C LEU A 58 4.88 -6.85 -3.40
N LEU A 59 5.03 -5.58 -3.74
CA LEU A 59 3.95 -4.58 -3.70
C LEU A 59 3.60 -4.14 -5.12
N ASN A 60 2.40 -4.52 -5.60
CA ASN A 60 1.90 -4.13 -6.91
C ASN A 60 1.11 -2.81 -6.83
N GLU A 61 1.08 -2.07 -7.94
CA GLU A 61 0.42 -0.76 -8.05
C GLU A 61 -1.10 -0.80 -7.83
N ASP A 62 -1.74 -1.97 -7.99
CA ASP A 62 -3.16 -2.19 -7.76
C ASP A 62 -3.51 -2.48 -6.29
N GLY A 63 -2.52 -2.42 -5.40
CA GLY A 63 -2.66 -2.71 -3.98
C GLY A 63 -2.75 -4.20 -3.66
N SER A 64 -2.45 -5.08 -4.61
CA SER A 64 -2.18 -6.50 -4.36
C SER A 64 -0.69 -6.73 -4.09
N GLY A 65 -0.35 -7.89 -3.54
CA GLY A 65 1.04 -8.24 -3.28
C GLY A 65 1.24 -9.68 -2.86
N ILE A 66 2.49 -10.02 -2.58
CA ILE A 66 2.90 -11.32 -2.04
C ILE A 66 3.85 -11.08 -0.87
N TYR A 67 3.67 -11.82 0.21
CA TYR A 67 4.55 -11.87 1.36
C TYR A 67 5.10 -13.28 1.53
N LYS A 68 6.42 -13.43 1.56
CA LYS A 68 7.11 -14.69 1.84
C LYS A 68 8.13 -14.48 2.95
N TYR A 69 8.05 -15.27 4.02
CA TYR A 69 9.01 -15.23 5.12
C TYR A 69 10.41 -15.70 4.70
N ASP A 70 11.45 -15.17 5.36
CA ASP A 70 12.84 -15.66 5.20
C ASP A 70 13.09 -16.99 5.94
N TYR A 71 12.12 -17.46 6.71
CA TYR A 71 12.18 -18.71 7.46
C TYR A 71 10.85 -19.45 7.37
N SER A 72 10.92 -20.78 7.49
CA SER A 72 9.73 -21.63 7.48
C SER A 72 9.13 -21.71 8.88
N PHE A 73 7.86 -21.32 9.01
CA PHE A 73 7.05 -21.65 10.17
C PHE A 73 6.50 -23.06 10.00
N LYS A 74 7.23 -24.08 10.47
CA LYS A 74 6.69 -25.45 10.53
C LYS A 74 5.77 -25.63 11.74
N ASN A 75 4.61 -24.96 11.74
CA ASN A 75 3.50 -25.36 12.61
C ASN A 75 2.65 -26.38 11.86
N GLN A 76 2.30 -27.49 12.54
CA GLN A 76 1.61 -28.63 11.96
C GLN A 76 0.29 -28.18 11.29
N GLY A 77 0.26 -28.14 9.94
CA GLY A 77 -0.93 -27.85 9.14
C GLY A 77 -0.94 -26.54 8.37
N CYS A 78 0.06 -25.67 8.53
CA CYS A 78 0.15 -24.39 7.83
C CYS A 78 1.51 -24.32 7.09
N ASP A 79 1.55 -24.77 5.84
CA ASP A 79 2.76 -24.78 4.99
C ASP A 79 2.73 -23.62 3.98
N VAL A 80 2.74 -22.40 4.51
CA VAL A 80 2.60 -21.23 3.66
C VAL A 80 3.95 -20.84 3.09
N GLN A 81 4.13 -21.15 1.81
CA GLN A 81 5.30 -20.68 1.07
C GLN A 81 5.15 -19.21 0.64
N GLU A 82 3.93 -18.78 0.32
CA GLU A 82 3.63 -17.41 -0.12
C GLU A 82 2.22 -17.01 0.36
N ILE A 83 2.12 -15.84 0.99
CA ILE A 83 0.85 -15.26 1.43
C ILE A 83 0.45 -14.21 0.39
N ARG A 84 -0.71 -14.38 -0.25
CA ARG A 84 -1.28 -13.34 -1.10
C ARG A 84 -1.89 -12.26 -0.21
N ILE A 85 -1.55 -11.01 -0.48
CA ILE A 85 -1.95 -9.90 0.37
C ILE A 85 -2.69 -8.80 -0.41
N LYS A 86 -3.58 -8.11 0.29
CA LYS A 86 -3.89 -6.71 0.04
C LYS A 86 -3.00 -5.86 0.93
N TRP A 87 -2.56 -4.72 0.44
CA TRP A 87 -1.74 -3.82 1.24
C TRP A 87 -2.18 -2.37 1.10
N GLY A 88 -1.75 -1.54 2.05
CA GLY A 88 -1.91 -0.10 2.00
C GLY A 88 -1.14 0.61 3.11
N PHE A 89 -0.69 1.84 2.84
CA PHE A 89 -0.17 2.72 3.86
C PHE A 89 -1.31 3.37 4.64
N ILE A 90 -1.14 3.53 5.95
CA ILE A 90 -2.13 4.20 6.79
C ILE A 90 -2.25 5.67 6.36
N VAL A 91 -3.48 6.17 6.25
CA VAL A 91 -3.76 7.59 5.99
C VAL A 91 -4.42 8.26 7.19
N ASP A 92 -4.14 9.54 7.38
CA ASP A 92 -4.82 10.36 8.38
C ASP A 92 -6.20 10.84 7.90
N GLU A 93 -6.89 11.60 8.74
CA GLU A 93 -8.23 12.17 8.46
C GLU A 93 -8.25 13.08 7.22
N SER A 94 -7.10 13.63 6.82
CA SER A 94 -6.96 14.44 5.60
C SER A 94 -6.66 13.61 4.35
N GLY A 95 -6.56 12.28 4.48
CA GLY A 95 -6.19 11.36 3.41
C GLY A 95 -4.68 11.32 3.13
N LYS A 96 -3.85 11.96 3.95
CA LYS A 96 -2.40 11.98 3.76
C LYS A 96 -1.78 10.76 4.40
N THR A 97 -0.80 10.17 3.70
CA THR A 97 -0.03 9.04 4.23
C THR A 97 0.67 9.42 5.54
N VAL A 98 0.38 8.65 6.59
CA VAL A 98 1.04 8.74 7.88
C VAL A 98 2.52 8.37 7.71
N ARG A 99 3.41 9.16 8.29
CA ARG A 99 4.85 8.87 8.33
C ARG A 99 5.48 9.50 9.56
N PHE A 100 6.58 8.91 10.01
CA PHE A 100 7.35 9.43 11.13
C PHE A 100 8.75 9.80 10.68
N GLU A 101 9.23 10.97 11.10
CA GLU A 101 10.62 11.37 10.90
C GLU A 101 11.53 10.61 11.87
N ARG A 102 12.69 10.18 11.35
CA ARG A 102 13.71 9.42 12.07
C ARG A 102 15.09 10.06 11.78
N PRO A 103 16.09 9.88 12.66
CA PRO A 103 17.44 10.39 12.41
C PRO A 103 18.04 9.94 11.06
N TYR A 104 17.66 8.75 10.60
CA TYR A 104 18.12 8.15 9.34
C TYR A 104 17.23 8.43 8.13
N GLY A 105 16.06 9.07 8.29
CA GLY A 105 15.09 9.30 7.21
C GLY A 105 13.63 9.28 7.68
N TYR A 106 12.78 8.48 7.05
CA TYR A 106 11.36 8.35 7.39
C TYR A 106 10.95 6.89 7.56
N SER A 107 9.94 6.64 8.40
CA SER A 107 9.27 5.34 8.50
C SER A 107 7.78 5.49 8.17
N TYR A 108 7.28 4.64 7.28
CA TYR A 108 5.91 4.62 6.80
C TYR A 108 5.22 3.34 7.28
N PRO A 109 4.24 3.40 8.20
CA PRO A 109 3.49 2.22 8.62
C PRO A 109 2.66 1.68 7.46
N ILE A 110 2.76 0.38 7.22
CA ILE A 110 2.06 -0.34 6.17
C ILE A 110 1.29 -1.51 6.77
N ILE A 111 0.09 -1.75 6.25
CA ILE A 111 -0.76 -2.89 6.66
C ILE A 111 -0.82 -3.89 5.52
N TYR A 112 -0.75 -5.16 5.88
CA TYR A 112 -1.02 -6.29 5.00
C TYR A 112 -2.20 -7.08 5.53
N GLU A 113 -3.13 -7.42 4.65
CA GLU A 113 -4.25 -8.31 4.93
C GLU A 113 -4.14 -9.52 4.01
N SER A 114 -4.14 -10.73 4.56
CA SER A 114 -4.11 -11.95 3.76
C SER A 114 -5.43 -12.10 3.00
N THR A 115 -5.33 -12.50 1.74
CA THR A 115 -6.50 -12.85 0.90
C THR A 115 -6.71 -14.35 0.78
N THR A 116 -5.89 -15.14 1.45
CA THR A 116 -5.92 -16.62 1.45
C THR A 116 -6.26 -17.14 2.84
N GLU A 117 -6.71 -18.39 2.93
CA GLU A 117 -6.86 -19.08 4.23
C GLU A 117 -5.53 -19.14 4.99
N ASP A 118 -4.43 -19.17 4.22
CA ASP A 118 -3.08 -19.00 4.70
C ASP A 118 -2.87 -17.58 5.25
N GLY A 119 -2.79 -17.48 6.57
CA GLY A 119 -2.51 -16.24 7.30
C GLY A 119 -1.05 -16.11 7.73
N PHE A 120 -0.76 -15.00 8.39
CA PHE A 120 0.55 -14.70 8.95
C PHE A 120 0.83 -15.46 10.25
N LYS A 121 2.11 -15.55 10.63
CA LYS A 121 2.58 -16.19 11.87
C LYS A 121 2.00 -17.60 12.07
N GLY A 122 2.15 -18.45 11.05
CA GLY A 122 1.61 -19.80 11.05
C GLY A 122 0.07 -19.83 10.98
N CYS A 123 -0.51 -19.06 10.07
CA CYS A 123 -1.97 -18.99 9.83
C CYS A 123 -2.81 -18.50 11.02
N THR A 124 -2.19 -17.89 12.05
CA THR A 124 -2.89 -17.42 13.25
C THR A 124 -3.37 -15.97 13.14
N ARG A 125 -2.89 -15.22 12.15
CA ARG A 125 -3.25 -13.81 11.97
C ARG A 125 -3.69 -13.54 10.53
N GLY A 126 -4.82 -12.87 10.36
CA GLY A 126 -5.29 -12.40 9.06
C GLY A 126 -4.55 -11.16 8.53
N SER A 127 -3.86 -10.42 9.40
CA SER A 127 -3.14 -9.20 9.01
C SER A 127 -1.85 -8.96 9.81
N LEU A 128 -0.99 -8.11 9.25
CA LEU A 128 0.25 -7.63 9.85
C LEU A 128 0.43 -6.14 9.64
N VAL A 129 1.19 -5.52 10.54
CA VAL A 129 1.71 -4.16 10.40
C VAL A 129 3.23 -4.25 10.36
N ASP A 130 3.84 -3.64 9.36
CA ASP A 130 5.28 -3.43 9.25
C ASP A 130 5.57 -1.95 8.94
N TYR A 131 6.83 -1.61 8.67
CA TYR A 131 7.23 -0.27 8.28
C TYR A 131 8.13 -0.29 7.04
N LEU A 132 7.84 0.55 6.05
CA LEU A 132 8.79 0.88 4.99
C LEU A 132 9.66 2.04 5.46
N LEU A 133 10.97 1.80 5.55
CA LEU A 133 11.98 2.77 5.94
C LEU A 133 12.57 3.39 4.68
N VAL A 134 12.50 4.72 4.57
CA VAL A 134 13.13 5.48 3.51
C VAL A 134 14.31 6.23 4.10
N TYR A 135 15.52 5.79 3.79
CA TYR A 135 16.75 6.43 4.28
C TYR A 135 17.03 7.73 3.54
N LYS A 136 17.80 8.62 4.18
CA LYS A 136 18.29 9.87 3.56
C LYS A 136 19.06 9.63 2.25
N SER A 137 19.66 8.45 2.07
CA SER A 137 20.32 8.04 0.83
C SER A 137 19.36 7.70 -0.32
N GLY A 138 18.06 7.62 -0.07
CA GLY A 138 17.05 7.14 -1.01
C GLY A 138 16.81 5.63 -0.96
N LYS A 139 17.66 4.86 -0.26
CA LYS A 139 17.45 3.42 -0.05
C LYS A 139 16.13 3.18 0.69
N ILE A 140 15.38 2.15 0.26
CA ILE A 140 14.14 1.73 0.92
C ILE A 140 14.30 0.30 1.45
N THR A 141 13.84 0.06 2.67
CA THR A 141 13.83 -1.26 3.30
C THR A 141 12.50 -1.49 4.00
N VAL A 142 12.15 -2.74 4.27
CA VAL A 142 11.04 -3.11 5.15
C VAL A 142 11.62 -3.48 6.51
N SER A 143 11.23 -2.74 7.54
CA SER A 143 11.48 -3.07 8.93
C SER A 143 10.41 -4.05 9.40
N SER A 144 10.60 -5.32 9.04
CA SER A 144 9.85 -6.46 9.56
C SER A 144 10.74 -7.29 10.48
N SER A 145 10.24 -8.43 11.00
CA SER A 145 11.09 -9.43 11.67
C SER A 145 12.27 -9.94 10.82
N ASP A 146 12.22 -9.69 9.51
CA ASP A 146 13.07 -10.32 8.51
C ASP A 146 14.03 -9.36 7.77
N ASP A 147 13.98 -8.05 8.07
CA ASP A 147 14.80 -6.99 7.46
C ASP A 147 14.96 -7.09 5.92
N TRP A 148 13.99 -6.57 5.14
CA TRP A 148 14.01 -6.69 3.66
C TRP A 148 14.54 -5.43 2.97
N VAL A 149 15.22 -5.58 1.83
CA VAL A 149 15.81 -4.48 1.06
C VAL A 149 15.13 -4.37 -0.31
N HIS A 150 14.73 -3.17 -0.71
CA HIS A 150 14.16 -2.93 -2.04
C HIS A 150 15.21 -3.16 -3.14
N GLU A 151 14.86 -3.97 -4.15
CA GLU A 151 15.69 -4.25 -5.33
C GLU A 151 15.65 -3.13 -6.37
#